data_AF-A0A3R0C6X8-F1
#
_entry.id   AF-A0A3R0C6X8-F1
#
_cell.length_a   1.000
_cell.length_b   1.000
_cell.length_c   1.000
_cell.angle_alpha   90.00
_cell.angle_beta   90.00
_cell.angle_gamma   90.00
#
_symmetry.space_group_name_H-M   'P 1'
#
loop_
_entity.id
_entity.type
_entity.pdbx_description
1 polymer ?
#
loop_
_entity_poly.entity_id
_entity_poly.type
_entity_poly.pdbx_seq_one_letter_code
_entity_poly.pdbx_strand_id
1 'polypeptide(L)'
;MITVSISGLDELERQLQAMGEDIALNVIRDAGKAAMLPVVDDMKRNAGYDPTNTGEHMRDTISVRSRSRLKDGNWPTVMTFSAGPASAHTIKAVAQEYGTVKQAADPFMRPALDNNIPKIINTLSEQIRQAINRRG
;
A
#
# COMPACT_ATOMS: atom_id res chain seq x y z
N MET A 1 2.50 -15.29 -10.17
CA MET A 1 3.47 -14.19 -9.96
C MET A 1 3.18 -13.14 -11.01
N ILE A 2 2.86 -11.91 -10.62
CA ILE A 2 2.60 -10.82 -11.56
C ILE A 2 3.94 -10.13 -11.86
N THR A 3 4.24 -9.94 -13.13
CA THR A 3 5.42 -9.20 -13.59
C THR A 3 4.98 -7.85 -14.12
N VAL A 4 5.60 -6.78 -13.63
CA VAL A 4 5.34 -5.41 -14.06
C VAL A 4 6.62 -4.85 -14.67
N SER A 5 6.52 -4.26 -15.86
CA SER A 5 7.60 -3.50 -16.48
C SER A 5 7.30 -2.01 -16.37
N ILE A 6 8.24 -1.24 -15.84
CA ILE A 6 8.11 0.22 -15.67
C ILE A 6 9.33 0.86 -16.32
N SER A 7 9.10 1.86 -17.17
CA SER A 7 10.13 2.66 -17.81
C SER A 7 10.17 4.07 -17.23
N GLY A 8 11.34 4.72 -17.28
CA GLY A 8 11.48 6.14 -16.92
C GLY A 8 11.67 6.43 -15.42
N LEU A 9 11.97 5.41 -14.60
CA LEU A 9 12.24 5.59 -13.17
C LEU A 9 13.48 6.46 -12.90
N ASP A 10 14.53 6.35 -13.72
CA ASP A 10 15.75 7.15 -13.58
C ASP A 10 15.49 8.65 -13.81
N GLU A 11 14.66 8.98 -14.80
CA GLU A 11 14.26 10.37 -15.07
C GLU A 11 13.38 10.90 -13.95
N LEU A 12 12.46 10.07 -13.46
CA LEU A 12 11.63 10.43 -12.32
C LEU A 12 12.47 10.71 -11.07
N GLU A 13 13.47 9.88 -10.77
CA GLU A 13 14.34 10.09 -9.63
C GLU A 13 15.11 11.41 -9.73
N ARG A 14 15.64 11.76 -10.91
CA ARG A 14 16.30 13.05 -11.13
C ARG A 14 15.36 14.23 -10.87
N GLN A 15 14.13 14.16 -11.40
CA GLN A 15 13.13 15.21 -11.19
C GLN A 15 12.75 15.37 -9.73
N LEU A 16 12.59 14.25 -9.00
CA LEU A 16 12.31 14.27 -7.56
C LEU A 16 13.49 14.84 -6.76
N GLN A 17 14.72 14.45 -7.07
CA GLN A 17 15.91 14.99 -6.40
C GLN A 17 16.08 16.49 -6.62
N ALA A 18 15.77 16.99 -7.83
CA ALA A 18 15.82 18.43 -8.15
C ALA A 18 14.83 19.27 -7.30
N MET A 19 13.75 18.67 -6.81
CA MET A 19 12.76 19.33 -5.94
C MET A 19 13.20 19.37 -4.46
N GLY A 20 14.28 18.68 -4.10
CA GLY A 20 14.74 18.50 -2.73
C GLY A 20 14.14 17.27 -2.05
N GLU A 21 14.95 16.64 -1.20
CA GLU A 21 14.68 15.35 -0.56
C GLU A 21 13.37 15.33 0.24
N ASP A 22 13.15 16.31 1.11
CA ASP A 22 11.93 16.39 1.93
C ASP A 22 10.65 16.53 1.09
N ILE A 23 10.73 17.29 0.01
CA ILE A 23 9.60 17.48 -0.91
C ILE A 23 9.32 16.17 -1.66
N ALA A 24 10.36 15.55 -2.22
CA ALA A 24 10.26 14.28 -2.91
C ALA A 24 9.62 13.20 -2.01
N LEU A 25 10.06 13.10 -0.76
CA LEU A 25 9.54 12.15 0.21
C LEU A 25 8.05 12.38 0.49
N ASN A 26 7.62 13.63 0.66
CA ASN A 26 6.22 13.95 0.89
C ASN A 26 5.36 13.57 -0.32
N VAL A 27 5.83 13.90 -1.53
CA VAL A 27 5.16 13.53 -2.78
C VAL A 27 5.00 12.01 -2.90
N ILE A 28 6.08 11.25 -2.70
CA ILE A 28 6.05 9.78 -2.76
C ILE A 28 5.11 9.22 -1.70
N ARG A 29 5.16 9.77 -0.47
CA ARG A 29 4.31 9.32 0.64
C ARG A 29 2.83 9.51 0.33
N ASP A 30 2.45 10.67 -0.17
CA ASP A 30 1.06 11.01 -0.46
C ASP A 30 0.55 10.22 -1.66
N ALA A 31 1.34 10.15 -2.74
CA ALA A 31 1.02 9.35 -3.91
C ALA A 31 0.85 7.86 -3.55
N GLY A 32 1.78 7.29 -2.77
CA GLY A 32 1.72 5.89 -2.38
C GLY A 32 0.58 5.57 -1.42
N LYS A 33 0.21 6.48 -0.51
CA LYS A 33 -0.99 6.32 0.31
C LYS A 33 -2.26 6.33 -0.55
N ALA A 34 -2.39 7.27 -1.47
CA ALA A 34 -3.54 7.37 -2.36
C ALA A 34 -3.67 6.12 -3.25
N ALA A 35 -2.56 5.65 -3.82
CA ALA A 35 -2.54 4.47 -4.68
C ALA A 35 -2.93 3.18 -3.96
N MET A 36 -2.74 3.09 -2.64
CA MET A 36 -3.10 1.92 -1.83
C MET A 36 -4.56 1.92 -1.34
N LEU A 37 -5.31 3.02 -1.52
CA LEU A 37 -6.72 3.08 -1.10
C LEU A 37 -7.60 1.96 -1.71
N PRO A 38 -7.51 1.65 -3.02
CA PRO A 38 -8.29 0.56 -3.61
C PRO A 38 -7.98 -0.80 -2.97
N VAL A 39 -6.72 -1.03 -2.58
CA VAL A 39 -6.31 -2.26 -1.90
C VAL A 39 -6.95 -2.34 -0.53
N VAL A 40 -6.93 -1.25 0.25
CA VAL A 40 -7.57 -1.20 1.57
C VAL A 40 -9.07 -1.43 1.46
N ASP A 41 -9.74 -0.80 0.49
CA ASP A 41 -11.17 -0.97 0.29
C ASP A 41 -11.53 -2.42 -0.07
N ASP A 42 -10.77 -3.04 -0.97
CA ASP A 42 -11.00 -4.44 -1.33
C ASP A 42 -10.66 -5.40 -0.18
N MET A 43 -9.62 -5.12 0.60
CA MET A 43 -9.33 -5.89 1.82
C MET A 43 -10.46 -5.77 2.83
N LYS A 44 -11.04 -4.57 3.02
CA LYS A 44 -12.14 -4.33 3.96
C LYS A 44 -13.42 -5.05 3.56
N ARG A 45 -13.72 -5.09 2.26
CA ARG A 45 -14.90 -5.79 1.72
C ARG A 45 -14.83 -7.30 1.89
N ASN A 46 -13.64 -7.87 1.78
CA ASN A 46 -13.41 -9.31 1.80
C ASN A 46 -12.90 -9.84 3.15
N ALA A 47 -12.60 -8.95 4.11
CA ALA A 47 -12.25 -9.35 5.47
C ALA A 47 -13.47 -9.96 6.18
N GLY A 48 -13.23 -11.04 6.93
CA GLY A 48 -14.27 -11.69 7.72
C GLY A 48 -14.95 -10.70 8.67
N TYR A 49 -16.28 -10.73 8.67
CA TYR A 49 -17.12 -9.85 9.48
C TYR A 49 -18.17 -10.66 10.23
N ASP A 50 -18.24 -10.46 11.54
CA ASP A 50 -19.27 -11.03 12.39
C ASP A 50 -20.19 -9.90 12.87
N PRO A 51 -21.43 -9.81 12.37
CA PRO A 51 -22.36 -8.74 12.74
C PRO A 51 -22.84 -8.84 14.19
N THR A 52 -22.64 -9.97 14.86
CA THR A 52 -23.10 -10.19 16.24
C THR A 52 -22.08 -9.69 17.27
N ASN A 53 -20.84 -9.50 16.86
CA ASN A 53 -19.78 -9.01 17.73
C ASN A 53 -19.85 -7.47 17.80
N THR A 54 -19.92 -6.93 19.02
CA THR A 54 -19.96 -5.48 19.28
C THR A 54 -18.57 -4.86 19.48
N GLY A 55 -17.52 -5.70 19.50
CA GLY A 55 -16.14 -5.26 19.61
C GLY A 55 -15.53 -4.81 18.28
N GLU A 56 -14.27 -4.35 18.33
CA GLU A 56 -13.54 -3.90 17.14
C GLU A 56 -13.37 -5.04 16.11
N HIS A 57 -13.82 -4.81 14.87
CA HIS A 57 -13.64 -5.76 13.79
C HIS A 57 -12.32 -5.55 13.07
N MET A 58 -11.75 -6.66 12.58
CA MET A 58 -10.51 -6.64 11.81
C MET A 58 -10.57 -5.67 10.62
N ARG A 59 -11.69 -5.68 9.87
CA ARG A 59 -11.88 -4.82 8.70
C ARG A 59 -11.74 -3.33 9.02
N ASP A 60 -12.20 -2.91 10.20
CA ASP A 60 -12.22 -1.49 10.57
C ASP A 60 -10.80 -0.98 10.89
N THR A 61 -9.88 -1.89 11.22
CA THR A 61 -8.48 -1.58 11.53
C THR A 61 -7.54 -1.62 10.33
N ILE A 62 -8.02 -2.00 9.15
CA ILE A 62 -7.19 -2.10 7.95
C ILE A 62 -6.80 -0.69 7.48
N SER A 63 -5.49 -0.46 7.42
CA SER A 63 -4.92 0.83 7.06
C SER A 63 -3.61 0.68 6.27
N VAL A 64 -3.24 1.75 5.56
CA VAL A 64 -1.96 1.84 4.86
C VAL A 64 -0.88 2.28 5.83
N ARG A 65 0.23 1.55 5.87
CA ARG A 65 1.47 1.93 6.57
C ARG A 65 2.54 2.24 5.54
N SER A 66 3.24 3.35 5.74
CA SER A 66 4.40 3.77 4.94
C SER A 66 5.66 3.69 5.80
N ARG A 67 6.73 3.07 5.29
CA ARG A 67 8.06 3.06 5.91
C ARG A 67 9.07 3.62 4.92
N SER A 68 9.79 4.66 5.34
CA SER A 68 10.91 5.21 4.57
C SER A 68 12.21 4.48 4.90
N ARG A 69 13.08 4.31 3.90
CA ARG A 69 14.43 3.73 4.04
C ARG A 69 15.55 4.76 4.19
N LEU A 70 15.23 6.01 4.50
CA LEU A 70 16.19 7.11 4.69
C LEU A 70 17.38 6.78 5.60
N LYS A 71 17.21 5.90 6.59
CA LYS A 71 18.28 5.50 7.50
C LYS A 71 19.41 4.68 6.85
N ASP A 72 19.18 4.12 5.66
CA ASP A 72 20.10 3.19 5.01
C ASP A 72 21.08 3.88 4.03
N GLY A 73 21.00 5.21 3.86
CA GLY A 73 21.98 6.05 3.13
C GLY A 73 22.04 5.90 1.60
N ASN A 74 21.73 4.71 1.07
CA ASN A 74 21.84 4.40 -0.36
C ASN A 74 20.55 4.63 -1.16
N TRP A 75 19.40 4.82 -0.50
CA TRP A 75 18.09 4.84 -1.14
C TRP A 75 17.17 5.91 -0.52
N PRO A 76 17.55 7.19 -0.55
CA PRO A 76 16.83 8.26 0.17
C PRO A 76 15.38 8.40 -0.29
N THR A 77 15.07 8.08 -1.55
CA THR A 77 13.73 8.21 -2.15
C THR A 77 12.86 6.95 -2.02
N VAL A 78 13.37 5.85 -1.47
CA VAL A 78 12.64 4.58 -1.43
C VAL A 78 11.69 4.50 -0.23
N MET A 79 10.41 4.27 -0.53
CA MET A 79 9.38 3.99 0.48
C MET A 79 8.73 2.62 0.25
N THR A 80 8.45 1.93 1.34
CA THR A 80 7.66 0.70 1.35
C THR A 80 6.27 1.00 1.88
N PHE A 81 5.24 0.64 1.10
CA PHE A 81 3.84 0.72 1.51
C PHE A 81 3.30 -0.68 1.78
N SER A 82 2.56 -0.83 2.87
CA SER A 82 1.90 -2.09 3.24
C SER A 82 0.48 -1.79 3.72
N ALA A 83 -0.50 -2.55 3.25
CA ALA A 83 -1.86 -2.53 3.77
C ALA A 83 -2.08 -3.74 4.69
N GLY A 84 -2.69 -3.52 5.85
CA GLY A 84 -2.93 -4.58 6.81
C GLY A 84 -3.73 -4.10 8.02
N PRO A 85 -4.30 -5.03 8.80
CA PRO A 85 -5.03 -4.71 10.03
C PRO A 85 -4.09 -4.22 11.14
N ALA A 86 -4.67 -3.69 12.21
CA ALA A 86 -3.94 -3.36 13.43
C ALA A 86 -3.26 -4.59 14.05
N SER A 87 -2.22 -4.35 14.87
CA SER A 87 -1.43 -5.41 15.52
C SER A 87 -2.31 -6.47 16.19
N ALA A 88 -3.35 -6.03 16.90
CA ALA A 88 -4.31 -6.88 17.62
C ALA A 88 -5.03 -7.92 16.75
N HIS A 89 -5.22 -7.66 15.44
CA HIS A 89 -5.93 -8.56 14.53
C HIS A 89 -5.01 -9.24 13.51
N THR A 90 -3.69 -9.07 13.62
CA THR A 90 -2.72 -9.67 12.68
C THR A 90 -2.84 -11.19 12.63
N ILE A 91 -2.97 -11.84 13.78
CA ILE A 91 -3.10 -13.31 13.86
C ILE A 91 -4.37 -13.78 13.16
N LYS A 92 -5.49 -13.04 13.32
CA LYS A 92 -6.76 -13.36 12.67
C LYS A 92 -6.68 -13.20 11.15
N ALA A 93 -6.03 -12.15 10.68
CA ALA A 93 -5.82 -11.95 9.24
C ALA A 93 -4.96 -13.06 8.62
N VAL A 94 -3.89 -13.47 9.30
CA VAL A 94 -3.05 -14.59 8.84
C VAL A 94 -3.83 -15.90 8.83
N ALA A 95 -4.64 -16.15 9.86
CA ALA A 95 -5.51 -17.33 9.94
C ALA A 95 -6.57 -17.35 8.83
N GLN A 96 -7.15 -16.20 8.47
CA GLN A 96 -8.07 -16.12 7.33
C GLN A 96 -7.32 -16.34 6.00
N GLU A 97 -6.18 -15.68 5.80
CA GLU A 97 -5.43 -15.73 4.54
C GLU A 97 -4.93 -17.14 4.18
N TYR A 98 -4.41 -17.88 5.16
CA TYR A 98 -3.79 -19.20 4.94
C TYR A 98 -4.60 -20.37 5.46
N GLY A 99 -5.67 -20.11 6.21
CA GLY A 99 -6.41 -21.13 6.93
C GLY A 99 -5.70 -21.59 8.19
N THR A 100 -6.37 -22.47 8.93
CA THR A 100 -5.85 -23.18 10.09
C THR A 100 -6.26 -24.64 10.01
N VAL A 101 -5.84 -25.46 10.98
CA VAL A 101 -6.29 -26.86 11.06
C VAL A 101 -7.83 -26.99 11.10
N LYS A 102 -8.53 -25.98 11.63
CA LYS A 102 -9.99 -26.02 11.83
C LYS A 102 -10.79 -25.11 10.87
N GLN A 103 -10.12 -24.32 10.04
CA GLN A 103 -10.75 -23.32 9.18
C GLN A 103 -10.07 -23.32 7.81
N ALA A 104 -10.86 -23.41 6.73
CA ALA A 104 -10.33 -23.29 5.37
C ALA A 104 -9.74 -21.88 5.12
N ALA A 105 -8.74 -21.81 4.25
CA ALA A 105 -8.19 -20.54 3.80
C ALA A 105 -9.22 -19.75 2.99
N ASP A 106 -9.31 -18.45 3.26
CA ASP A 106 -10.12 -17.49 2.52
C ASP A 106 -9.26 -16.24 2.24
N PRO A 107 -8.36 -16.30 1.24
CA PRO A 107 -7.41 -15.23 0.97
C PRO A 107 -8.12 -13.93 0.59
N PHE A 108 -7.78 -12.85 1.27
CA PHE A 108 -8.36 -11.52 1.04
C PHE A 108 -7.30 -10.44 0.85
N MET A 109 -6.12 -10.61 1.43
CA MET A 109 -5.03 -9.64 1.33
C MET A 109 -4.30 -9.76 0.00
N ARG A 110 -3.91 -10.99 -0.39
CA ARG A 110 -3.18 -11.21 -1.63
C ARG A 110 -4.03 -10.86 -2.87
N PRO A 111 -5.30 -11.31 -2.98
CA PRO A 111 -6.14 -10.95 -4.12
C PRO A 111 -6.42 -9.44 -4.19
N ALA A 112 -6.61 -8.77 -3.04
CA ALA A 112 -6.82 -7.33 -3.01
C ALA A 112 -5.61 -6.55 -3.54
N LEU A 113 -4.39 -7.01 -3.29
CA LEU A 113 -3.19 -6.42 -3.90
C LEU A 113 -3.14 -6.72 -5.39
N ASP A 114 -3.18 -8.00 -5.75
CA ASP A 114 -2.96 -8.47 -7.13
C ASP A 114 -3.99 -7.87 -8.11
N ASN A 115 -5.27 -7.80 -7.73
CA ASN A 115 -6.35 -7.24 -8.56
C ASN A 115 -6.24 -5.71 -8.77
N ASN A 116 -5.55 -5.01 -7.87
CA ASN A 116 -5.44 -3.55 -7.91
C ASN A 116 -4.09 -3.05 -8.43
N ILE A 117 -3.14 -3.92 -8.77
CA ILE A 117 -1.82 -3.53 -9.30
C ILE A 117 -1.91 -2.48 -10.43
N PRO A 118 -2.77 -2.63 -11.45
CA PRO A 118 -2.88 -1.62 -12.51
C PRO A 118 -3.33 -0.25 -11.98
N LYS A 119 -4.29 -0.23 -11.04
CA LYS A 119 -4.80 1.00 -10.42
C LYS A 119 -3.74 1.66 -9.55
N ILE A 120 -2.97 0.87 -8.79
CA ILE A 120 -1.87 1.36 -7.96
C ILE A 120 -0.86 2.09 -8.84
N ILE A 121 -0.41 1.47 -9.93
CA ILE A 121 0.59 2.04 -10.84
C ILE A 121 0.08 3.32 -11.48
N ASN A 122 -1.13 3.30 -12.04
CA ASN A 122 -1.72 4.48 -12.69
C ASN A 122 -1.86 5.64 -11.70
N THR A 123 -2.37 5.37 -10.50
CA THR A 123 -2.55 6.39 -9.46
C THR A 123 -1.21 6.96 -9.00
N LEU A 124 -0.20 6.10 -8.81
CA LEU A 124 1.16 6.54 -8.47
C LEU A 124 1.73 7.47 -9.55
N SER A 125 1.68 7.05 -10.82
CA SER A 125 2.19 7.84 -11.94
C SER A 125 1.48 9.19 -12.07
N GLU A 126 0.15 9.21 -11.94
CA GLU A 126 -0.65 10.44 -12.03
C GLU A 126 -0.35 11.40 -10.87
N GLN A 127 -0.35 10.91 -9.63
CA GLN A 127 -0.12 11.74 -8.44
C GLN A 127 1.28 12.33 -8.42
N ILE A 128 2.30 11.54 -8.76
CA ILE A 128 3.68 12.01 -8.84
C ILE A 128 3.83 13.05 -9.96
N ARG A 129 3.25 12.80 -11.14
CA ARG A 129 3.29 13.76 -12.26
C ARG A 129 2.62 15.08 -11.91
N GLN A 130 1.45 15.04 -11.26
CA GLN A 130 0.75 16.24 -10.80
C GLN A 130 1.57 17.01 -9.76
N ALA A 131 2.23 16.30 -8.86
CA ALA A 131 3.06 16.91 -7.83
C ALA A 131 4.31 17.60 -8.40
N ILE A 132 4.97 16.99 -9.40
CA ILE A 132 6.09 17.59 -10.12
C ILE A 132 5.62 18.86 -10.85
N ASN A 133 4.54 18.77 -11.64
CA ASN A 133 4.02 19.90 -12.42
C ASN A 133 3.52 21.07 -11.56
N ARG A 134 3.07 20.83 -10.33
CA ARG A 134 2.57 21.89 -9.43
C ARG A 134 3.72 22.61 -8.71
N ARG A 135 4.92 22.03 -8.65
CA ARG A 135 6.03 22.49 -7.82
C ARG A 135 7.31 22.83 -8.61
N GLY A 136 7.42 22.41 -9.87
CA GLY A 136 8.40 22.90 -10.84
C GLY A 136 7.88 24.11 -11.59
#